data_AF-A0A1M5QXS0-F1
#
_entry.id   AF-A0A1M5QXS0-F1
#
_cell.length_a   1.000
_cell.length_b   1.000
_cell.length_c   1.000
_cell.angle_alpha   90.00
_cell.angle_beta   90.00
_cell.angle_gamma   90.00
#
_symmetry.space_group_name_H-M   'P 1'
#
loop_
_entity.id
_entity.type
_entity.pdbx_description
1 polymer ?
#
loop_
_entity_poly.entity_id
_entity_poly.type
_entity_poly.pdbx_seq_one_letter_code
_entity_poly.pdbx_strand_id
1 'polypeptide(L)'
;MGKFEFTKPEFLFCEIPIKDGSDHDDRIWIYHLESLSLIEFINVDDFKDFQFVGKQDRFEYLDENWFGVFVQNNCEGTEQNPDQVLKKAWKYLEEYFDWEEEQDEE
;
A
#
# COMPACT_ATOMS: atom_id res chain seq x y z
N MET A 1 -28.90 14.48 -20.55
CA MET A 1 -28.33 13.42 -19.70
C MET A 1 -26.82 13.55 -19.80
N GLY A 2 -26.15 14.05 -18.76
CA GLY A 2 -24.71 14.26 -18.78
C GLY A 2 -23.99 12.92 -18.90
N LYS A 3 -23.02 12.80 -19.79
CA LYS A 3 -22.12 11.64 -19.80
C LYS A 3 -21.31 11.68 -18.51
N PHE A 4 -21.36 10.60 -17.74
CA PHE A 4 -20.44 10.37 -16.64
C PHE A 4 -19.20 9.69 -17.23
N GLU A 5 -18.03 10.33 -17.11
CA GLU A 5 -16.76 9.69 -17.44
C GLU A 5 -16.28 8.91 -16.22
N PHE A 6 -16.19 7.59 -16.37
CA PHE A 6 -15.62 6.72 -15.35
C PHE A 6 -14.12 6.59 -15.61
N THR A 7 -13.32 7.09 -14.67
CA THR A 7 -11.87 6.85 -14.65
C THR A 7 -11.62 5.67 -13.75
N LYS A 8 -11.05 4.59 -14.31
CA LYS A 8 -10.61 3.44 -13.52
C LYS A 8 -9.49 3.91 -12.57
N PRO A 9 -9.54 3.56 -11.28
CA PRO A 9 -8.44 3.87 -10.38
C PRO A 9 -7.17 3.11 -10.75
N GLU A 10 -6.01 3.63 -10.37
CA GLU A 10 -4.72 2.93 -10.55
C GLU A 10 -4.51 1.90 -9.42
N PHE A 11 -4.88 2.28 -8.20
CA PHE A 11 -4.73 1.47 -6.99
C PHE A 11 -6.08 1.26 -6.30
N LEU A 12 -6.18 0.16 -5.55
CA LEU A 12 -7.26 -0.08 -4.59
C LEU A 12 -6.65 -0.25 -3.21
N PHE A 13 -7.13 0.54 -2.25
CA PHE A 13 -6.90 0.29 -0.84
C PHE A 13 -7.66 -0.97 -0.42
N CYS A 14 -6.95 -1.94 0.16
CA CYS A 14 -7.48 -3.24 0.54
C CYS A 14 -7.24 -3.45 2.03
N GLU A 15 -8.33 -3.52 2.80
CA GLU A 15 -8.30 -3.99 4.18
C GLU A 15 -8.69 -5.47 4.18
N ILE A 16 -7.81 -6.35 4.68
CA ILE A 16 -7.99 -7.81 4.56
C ILE A 16 -8.39 -8.47 5.89
N PRO A 17 -7.79 -8.14 7.05
CA PRO A 17 -8.30 -8.57 8.34
C PRO A 17 -9.28 -7.56 8.95
N ILE A 18 -10.26 -8.06 9.69
CA ILE A 18 -11.05 -7.22 10.61
C ILE A 18 -10.09 -6.80 11.73
N LYS A 19 -9.97 -5.49 11.97
CA LYS A 19 -9.16 -4.96 13.06
C LYS A 19 -9.61 -5.53 14.41
N ASP A 20 -8.75 -6.28 15.09
CA ASP A 20 -9.05 -7.00 16.33
C ASP A 20 -8.08 -6.71 17.48
N GLY A 21 -7.19 -5.74 17.29
CA GLY A 21 -6.15 -5.34 18.22
C GLY A 21 -4.91 -6.24 18.17
N SER A 22 -4.77 -7.09 17.14
CA SER A 22 -3.55 -7.86 16.89
C SER A 22 -2.59 -7.12 15.94
N ASP A 23 -1.36 -7.61 15.82
CA ASP A 23 -0.33 -7.12 14.87
C ASP A 23 -0.78 -7.11 13.38
N HIS A 24 -1.96 -7.66 13.08
CA HIS A 24 -2.55 -7.61 11.75
C HIS A 24 -3.26 -6.27 11.46
N ASP A 25 -3.56 -5.48 12.48
CA ASP A 25 -4.25 -4.19 12.37
C ASP A 25 -3.35 -3.12 11.73
N ASP A 26 -2.03 -3.25 11.89
CA ASP A 26 -1.01 -2.31 11.41
C ASP A 26 -0.52 -2.63 9.99
N ARG A 27 -1.20 -3.58 9.33
CA ARG A 27 -0.88 -4.01 7.97
C ARG A 27 -1.90 -3.43 7.00
N ILE A 28 -1.40 -2.86 5.92
CA ILE A 28 -2.20 -2.23 4.89
C ILE A 28 -1.90 -2.90 3.56
N TRP A 29 -2.94 -3.27 2.80
CA TRP A 29 -2.73 -3.87 1.49
C TRP A 29 -3.16 -2.90 0.39
N ILE A 30 -2.37 -2.82 -0.66
CA ILE A 30 -2.66 -2.02 -1.85
C ILE A 30 -2.57 -2.91 -3.08
N TYR A 31 -3.63 -2.89 -3.88
CA TYR A 31 -3.69 -3.63 -5.14
C TYR A 31 -3.46 -2.70 -6.32
N HIS A 32 -2.42 -2.97 -7.11
CA HIS A 32 -2.14 -2.22 -8.33
C HIS A 32 -2.82 -2.89 -9.53
N LEU A 33 -3.82 -2.22 -10.09
CA LEU A 33 -4.76 -2.76 -11.07
C LEU A 33 -4.14 -3.07 -12.44
N GLU A 34 -3.09 -2.34 -12.85
CA GLU A 34 -2.41 -2.60 -14.12
C GLU A 34 -1.46 -3.78 -14.04
N SER A 35 -0.70 -3.87 -12.94
CA SER A 35 0.25 -4.96 -12.73
C SER A 35 -0.37 -6.22 -12.14
N LEU A 36 -1.66 -6.19 -11.78
CA LEU A 36 -2.35 -7.26 -11.07
C LEU A 36 -1.60 -7.76 -9.83
N SER A 37 -0.94 -6.84 -9.12
CA SER A 37 -0.02 -7.15 -8.02
C SER A 37 -0.58 -6.64 -6.69
N LEU A 38 -0.32 -7.41 -5.64
CA LEU A 38 -0.71 -7.09 -4.26
C LEU A 38 0.53 -6.73 -3.46
N ILE A 39 0.48 -5.56 -2.83
CA ILE A 39 1.55 -5.02 -1.99
C ILE A 39 1.01 -4.95 -0.57
N GLU A 40 1.82 -5.35 0.39
CA GLU A 40 1.58 -5.19 1.82
C GLU A 40 2.53 -4.11 2.34
N PHE A 41 1.98 -3.11 3.00
CA PHE A 41 2.68 -2.08 3.74
C PHE A 41 2.56 -2.38 5.23
N ILE A 42 3.69 -2.36 5.93
CA ILE A 42 3.80 -2.70 7.34
C ILE A 42 4.63 -1.62 8.02
N ASN A 43 4.09 -1.00 9.05
CA ASN A 43 4.87 -0.19 9.97
C ASN A 43 5.76 -1.13 10.76
N VAL A 44 7.08 -0.92 10.76
CA VAL A 44 8.05 -1.84 11.38
C VAL A 44 8.67 -1.31 12.66
N ASP A 45 8.32 -0.12 13.12
CA ASP A 45 8.88 0.43 14.35
C ASP A 45 8.42 -0.33 15.60
N ASP A 46 7.24 -0.94 15.54
CA ASP A 46 6.71 -1.82 16.59
C ASP A 46 7.10 -3.30 16.43
N PHE A 47 7.68 -3.70 15.28
CA PHE A 47 8.04 -5.10 15.03
C PHE A 47 9.48 -5.43 15.43
N LYS A 48 9.63 -6.36 16.38
CA LYS A 48 10.94 -6.81 16.88
C LYS A 48 11.67 -7.79 15.96
N ASP A 49 10.95 -8.57 15.15
CA ASP A 49 11.52 -9.53 14.21
C ASP A 49 10.52 -9.76 13.05
N PHE A 50 10.91 -9.41 11.83
CA PHE A 50 10.15 -9.72 10.62
C PHE A 50 11.08 -10.32 9.54
N GLN A 51 10.57 -11.32 8.83
CA GLN A 51 11.21 -11.86 7.64
C GLN A 51 10.25 -11.70 6.47
N PHE A 52 10.51 -10.72 5.63
CA PHE A 52 9.78 -10.52 4.40
C PHE A 52 10.38 -11.38 3.29
N VAL A 53 9.52 -11.99 2.48
CA VAL A 53 9.93 -12.81 1.34
C VAL A 53 9.46 -12.10 0.08
N GLY A 54 10.41 -11.72 -0.78
CA GLY A 54 10.11 -11.16 -2.09
C GLY A 54 10.78 -9.82 -2.33
N LYS A 55 10.29 -9.11 -3.35
CA LYS A 55 10.76 -7.76 -3.68
C LYS A 55 10.10 -6.76 -2.74
N GLN A 56 10.92 -5.92 -2.13
CA GLN A 56 10.50 -4.96 -1.11
C GLN A 56 11.31 -3.66 -1.22
N ASP A 57 10.76 -2.59 -0.66
CA ASP A 57 11.45 -1.32 -0.47
C ASP A 57 11.05 -0.69 0.89
N ARG A 58 11.90 0.20 1.40
CA ARG A 58 11.67 0.91 2.68
C ARG A 58 11.21 2.34 2.41
N PHE A 59 10.27 2.79 3.22
CA PHE A 59 9.70 4.13 3.19
C PHE A 59 9.62 4.71 4.60
N GLU A 60 9.31 6.00 4.69
CA GLU A 60 9.24 6.74 5.95
C GLU A 60 8.05 7.71 5.90
N TYR A 61 7.26 7.76 6.97
CA TYR A 61 6.14 8.69 7.14
C TYR A 61 6.12 9.18 8.58
N LEU A 62 6.22 10.50 8.80
CA LEU A 62 6.20 11.12 10.15
C LEU A 62 7.16 10.46 11.17
N ASP A 63 8.42 10.28 10.77
CA ASP A 63 9.47 9.59 11.52
C ASP A 63 9.23 8.07 11.75
N GLU A 64 8.14 7.51 11.22
CA GLU A 64 7.85 6.08 11.27
C GLU A 64 8.43 5.32 10.07
N ASN A 65 8.89 4.09 10.30
CA ASN A 65 9.47 3.25 9.27
C ASN A 65 8.48 2.24 8.70
N TRP A 66 8.38 2.22 7.37
CA TRP A 66 7.48 1.34 6.65
C TRP A 66 8.22 0.47 5.66
N PHE A 67 7.75 -0.76 5.48
CA PHE A 67 8.17 -1.63 4.37
C PHE A 67 6.99 -1.89 3.45
N GLY A 68 7.20 -1.66 2.15
CA GLY A 68 6.31 -2.15 1.09
C GLY A 68 6.86 -3.45 0.52
N VAL A 69 6.08 -4.53 0.60
CA VAL A 69 6.48 -5.89 0.18
C VAL A 69 5.47 -6.41 -0.83
N PHE A 70 5.95 -6.94 -1.95
CA PHE A 70 5.05 -7.66 -2.86
C PHE A 70 4.65 -9.01 -2.28
N VAL A 71 3.38 -9.16 -1.91
CA VAL A 71 2.76 -10.45 -1.58
C VAL A 71 2.48 -11.25 -2.86
N GLN A 72 2.07 -10.55 -3.92
CA GLN A 72 1.89 -11.10 -5.26
C GLN A 72 2.52 -10.14 -6.26
N ASN A 73 3.62 -10.55 -6.90
CA ASN A 73 4.31 -9.75 -7.90
C ASN A 73 4.07 -10.32 -9.31
N ASN A 74 3.20 -9.67 -10.07
CA ASN A 74 2.92 -10.01 -11.47
C ASN A 74 3.53 -8.99 -12.44
N CYS A 75 4.38 -8.07 -11.96
CA CYS A 75 4.90 -6.97 -12.76
C CYS A 75 5.61 -7.44 -14.04
N GLU A 76 6.39 -8.53 -13.97
CA GLU A 76 7.05 -9.12 -15.14
C GLU A 76 6.04 -9.55 -16.20
N GLY A 77 4.98 -10.25 -15.80
CA GLY A 77 3.92 -10.73 -16.71
C GLY A 77 3.05 -9.63 -17.30
N THR A 78 3.10 -8.43 -16.72
CA THR A 78 2.33 -7.24 -17.17
C THR A 78 3.21 -6.13 -17.75
N GLU A 79 4.50 -6.38 -17.97
CA GLU A 79 5.48 -5.40 -18.49
C GLU A 79 5.60 -4.12 -17.62
N GLN A 80 5.39 -4.25 -16.31
CA GLN A 80 5.46 -3.16 -15.34
C GLN A 80 6.80 -3.20 -14.60
N ASN A 81 7.30 -2.04 -14.17
CA ASN A 81 8.50 -1.99 -13.36
C ASN A 81 8.13 -2.09 -11.86
N PRO A 82 8.56 -3.15 -11.15
CA PRO A 82 8.16 -3.35 -9.75
C PRO A 82 8.65 -2.25 -8.80
N ASP A 83 9.80 -1.63 -9.06
CA ASP A 83 10.29 -0.52 -8.23
C ASP A 83 9.41 0.74 -8.40
N GLN A 84 8.97 1.00 -9.63
CA GLN A 84 8.04 2.12 -9.89
C GLN A 84 6.66 1.85 -9.30
N VAL A 85 6.18 0.61 -9.40
CA VAL A 85 4.89 0.21 -8.81
C VAL A 85 4.92 0.36 -7.30
N LEU A 86 5.99 -0.07 -6.61
CA LEU A 86 6.14 0.12 -5.15
C LEU A 86 6.13 1.59 -4.76
N LYS A 87 6.90 2.44 -5.45
CA LYS A 87 6.95 3.89 -5.17
C LYS A 87 5.61 4.59 -5.38
N LYS A 88 4.89 4.22 -6.43
CA LYS A 88 3.55 4.76 -6.70
C LYS A 88 2.52 4.28 -5.68
N ALA A 89 2.59 3.02 -5.27
CA ALA A 89 1.71 2.47 -4.24
C ALA A 89 1.97 3.15 -2.89
N TRP A 90 3.23 3.41 -2.55
CA TRP A 90 3.58 4.17 -1.35
C TRP A 90 3.03 5.60 -1.40
N LYS A 91 3.22 6.32 -2.51
CA LYS A 91 2.64 7.66 -2.68
C LYS A 91 1.12 7.68 -2.54
N TYR A 92 0.45 6.66 -3.07
CA TYR A 92 -1.00 6.51 -2.91
C TYR A 92 -1.39 6.30 -1.44
N LEU A 93 -0.57 5.60 -0.66
CA LEU A 93 -0.78 5.41 0.78
C LEU A 93 -0.50 6.68 1.59
N GLU A 94 0.59 7.39 1.30
CA GLU A 94 0.90 8.69 1.93
C GLU A 94 -0.25 9.68 1.72
N GLU A 95 -0.78 9.79 0.50
CA GLU A 95 -1.93 10.66 0.21
C GLU A 95 -3.19 10.27 1.00
N TYR A 96 -3.33 8.99 1.36
CA TYR A 96 -4.41 8.52 2.22
C TYR A 96 -4.18 8.91 3.69
N PHE A 97 -2.96 8.74 4.21
CA PHE A 97 -2.61 9.17 5.58
C PHE A 97 -2.77 10.67 5.75
N ASP A 98 -2.24 11.47 4.82
CA ASP A 98 -2.39 12.93 4.86
C ASP A 98 -3.87 13.34 4.89
N TRP A 99 -4.73 12.63 4.14
CA TRP A 99 -6.16 12.86 4.17
C TRP A 99 -6.80 12.48 5.52
N GLU A 100 -6.42 11.35 6.13
CA GLU A 100 -6.89 10.97 7.47
C GLU A 100 -6.50 12.02 8.52
N GLU A 101 -5.26 12.51 8.51
CA GLU A 101 -4.79 13.56 9.42
C GLU A 101 -5.61 14.84 9.27
N GLU A 102 -5.89 15.27 8.03
CA GLU A 102 -6.75 16.43 7.77
C GLU A 102 -8.17 16.29 8.33
N GLN A 103 -8.70 15.06 8.47
CA GLN A 103 -10.04 14.84 9.05
C GLN A 103 -10.02 14.82 10.58
N ASP A 104 -8.93 14.38 11.20
CA ASP A 104 -8.81 14.30 12.67
C ASP A 104 -8.54 15.65 13.34
N GLU A 105 -8.09 16.66 12.58
CA GLU A 105 -7.90 18.04 13.06
C GLU A 105 -9.19 18.90 13.10
N GLU A 106 -10.35 18.39 12.64
CA GLU A 106 -11.68 19.07 12.69
C GLU A 106 -12.56 18.70 13.89
#